data_AF-A0A1H3TMH3-F1
#
_entry.id   AF-A0A1H3TMH3-F1
#
_cell.length_a   1.000
_cell.length_b   1.000
_cell.length_c   1.000
_cell.angle_alpha   90.00
_cell.angle_beta   90.00
_cell.angle_gamma   90.00
#
_symmetry.space_group_name_H-M   'P 1'
#
loop_
_entity.id
_entity.type
_entity.pdbx_description
1 polymer ?
#
loop_
_entity_poly.entity_id
_entity_poly.type
_entity_poly.pdbx_seq_one_letter_code
_entity_poly.pdbx_strand_id
1 'polypeptide(L)'
;MGMRRPAALTGAVLAVLLTASGCAAGAPQPTPTVTVTVTATPTPTPTAAPTPTDAPAPDPAAYSPGDVGTWVIDYAGIGPFVLDETLADVQAQVPASVETCRPGVDTYQLGGIGFTAVSGIDESDPAAPIVVVRMLGLDGFDPAAPQPRTEKGIGIGSTVTELQAAYPELESYQGMNKSTIYRIAADGRTVNFEDFGTGEIQIISVAASAGVGSEYCGA
;
A
#
# COMPACT_ATOMS: atom_id res chain seq x y z
N MET A 1 20.24 41.71 -21.56
CA MET A 1 19.57 41.65 -22.88
C MET A 1 18.89 40.30 -22.95
N GLY A 2 17.58 40.12 -23.00
CA GLY A 2 16.52 41.03 -23.41
C GLY A 2 15.63 40.23 -24.36
N MET A 3 14.61 39.54 -23.83
CA MET A 3 13.41 39.23 -24.59
C MET A 3 12.25 38.91 -23.64
N ARG A 4 11.45 39.95 -23.39
CA ARG A 4 10.06 39.82 -22.95
C ARG A 4 9.23 39.45 -24.18
N ARG A 5 8.26 38.54 -24.04
CA ARG A 5 7.02 38.64 -24.82
C ARG A 5 5.79 38.36 -23.94
N PRO A 6 4.67 39.08 -24.17
CA PRO A 6 3.52 39.15 -23.28
C PRO A 6 2.25 38.50 -23.88
N ALA A 7 1.15 38.64 -23.13
CA ALA A 7 -0.27 38.64 -23.57
C ALA A 7 -0.87 37.26 -23.91
N ALA A 8 -2.15 36.96 -23.67
CA ALA A 8 -3.26 37.61 -22.98
C ALA A 8 -4.48 36.66 -23.08
N LEU A 9 -5.61 37.11 -22.48
CA LEU A 9 -6.98 36.99 -23.01
C LEU A 9 -7.88 35.82 -22.56
N THR A 10 -8.95 36.24 -21.85
CA THR A 10 -10.36 35.77 -21.94
C THR A 10 -10.65 34.29 -21.58
N GLY A 11 -11.59 33.96 -20.71
CA GLY A 11 -12.78 34.66 -20.22
C GLY A 11 -13.93 33.66 -20.20
N ALA A 12 -14.80 33.73 -19.20
CA ALA A 12 -16.25 33.41 -19.27
C ALA A 12 -16.79 33.30 -17.83
N VAL A 13 -17.45 34.38 -17.41
CA VAL A 13 -18.41 34.39 -16.32
C VAL A 13 -19.66 33.66 -16.81
N LEU A 14 -20.09 32.60 -16.11
CA LEU A 14 -21.45 32.08 -16.22
C LEU A 14 -22.11 32.13 -14.84
N ALA A 15 -22.80 33.24 -14.59
CA ALA A 15 -23.77 33.35 -13.51
C ALA A 15 -25.10 32.77 -14.02
N VAL A 16 -25.61 31.73 -13.37
CA VAL A 16 -27.00 31.28 -13.54
C VAL A 16 -27.73 31.48 -12.22
N LEU A 17 -28.83 32.20 -12.37
CA LEU A 17 -29.72 32.81 -11.38
C LEU A 17 -31.02 31.99 -11.29
N LEU A 18 -31.65 32.01 -10.10
CA LEU A 18 -33.09 31.80 -9.80
C LEU A 18 -33.62 30.34 -9.93
N THR A 19 -34.45 29.80 -9.02
CA THR A 19 -35.68 30.35 -8.43
C THR A 19 -36.04 29.76 -7.06
N ALA A 20 -36.59 30.60 -6.19
CA ALA A 20 -37.33 30.25 -4.99
C ALA A 20 -38.73 29.68 -5.30
N SER A 21 -39.24 28.76 -4.47
CA SER A 21 -40.68 28.70 -4.17
C SER A 21 -40.90 27.93 -2.86
N GLY A 22 -41.46 28.63 -1.89
CA GLY A 22 -41.81 28.10 -0.58
C GLY A 22 -43.21 27.50 -0.59
N CYS A 23 -43.34 26.35 0.08
CA CYS A 23 -44.63 25.80 0.50
C CYS A 23 -44.69 25.90 2.03
N ALA A 24 -45.48 26.86 2.52
CA ALA A 24 -45.87 26.97 3.92
C ALA A 24 -47.03 25.99 4.18
N ALA A 25 -46.72 24.84 4.78
CA ALA A 25 -47.71 23.92 5.32
C ALA A 25 -48.03 24.28 6.78
N GLY A 26 -49.31 24.25 7.12
CA GLY A 26 -49.91 24.87 8.30
C GLY A 26 -49.32 24.44 9.65
N ALA A 27 -49.35 25.39 10.58
CA ALA A 27 -48.93 25.18 11.96
C ALA A 27 -49.87 24.17 12.66
N PRO A 28 -49.35 23.04 13.17
CA PRO A 28 -50.14 22.07 13.90
C PRO A 28 -50.58 22.61 15.26
N GLN A 29 -51.81 22.28 15.64
CA GLN A 29 -52.42 22.55 16.94
C GLN A 29 -51.57 21.95 18.08
N PRO A 30 -51.29 22.68 19.17
CA PRO A 30 -50.49 22.15 20.27
C PRO A 30 -51.22 20.99 20.93
N THR A 31 -50.65 19.81 20.80
CA THR A 31 -51.11 18.59 21.47
C THR A 31 -50.60 18.65 22.91
N PRO A 32 -51.41 18.30 23.94
CA PRO A 32 -50.97 18.32 25.33
C PRO A 32 -49.75 17.42 25.52
N THR A 33 -48.61 18.03 25.84
CA THR A 33 -47.37 17.32 26.12
C THR A 33 -47.49 16.65 27.48
N VAL A 34 -47.69 15.33 27.48
CA VAL A 34 -47.54 14.50 28.68
C VAL A 34 -46.05 14.40 28.98
N THR A 35 -45.59 15.12 30.01
CA THR A 35 -44.22 15.01 30.50
C THR A 35 -44.06 13.68 31.22
N VAL A 36 -43.59 12.67 30.48
CA VAL A 36 -43.16 11.40 31.07
C VAL A 36 -41.77 11.64 31.67
N THR A 37 -41.68 11.68 32.99
CA THR A 37 -40.40 11.71 33.70
C THR A 37 -39.73 10.35 33.50
N VAL A 38 -38.91 10.22 32.46
CA VAL A 38 -38.08 9.03 32.24
C VAL A 38 -36.96 9.06 33.27
N THR A 39 -37.05 8.18 34.26
CA THR A 39 -35.93 7.92 35.16
C THR A 39 -34.79 7.37 34.31
N ALA A 40 -33.71 8.14 34.18
CA ALA A 40 -32.52 7.71 33.45
C ALA A 40 -32.01 6.41 34.07
N THR A 41 -32.11 5.32 33.31
CA THR A 41 -31.47 4.05 33.67
C THR A 41 -29.96 4.31 33.61
N PRO A 42 -29.18 3.93 34.64
CA PRO A 42 -27.75 4.17 34.65
C PRO A 42 -27.13 3.50 33.41
N THR A 43 -26.51 4.32 32.56
CA THR A 43 -25.73 3.84 31.43
C THR A 43 -24.60 2.98 31.99
N PRO A 44 -24.47 1.70 31.58
CA PRO A 44 -23.38 0.87 32.03
C PRO A 44 -22.06 1.55 31.66
N THR A 45 -21.19 1.76 32.65
CA THR A 45 -19.83 2.24 32.41
C THR A 45 -19.15 1.27 31.45
N PRO A 46 -18.61 1.75 30.31
CA PRO A 46 -17.93 0.87 29.37
C PRO A 46 -16.80 0.18 30.12
N THR A 47 -16.90 -1.14 30.21
CA THR A 47 -15.80 -1.97 30.70
C THR A 47 -14.68 -1.81 29.69
N ALA A 48 -13.49 -1.40 30.15
CA ALA A 48 -12.32 -1.30 29.31
C ALA A 48 -12.15 -2.63 28.57
N ALA A 49 -12.20 -2.59 27.24
CA ALA A 49 -11.89 -3.74 26.41
C ALA A 49 -10.47 -4.21 26.79
N PRO A 50 -10.23 -5.52 26.90
CA PRO A 50 -8.88 -6.01 27.18
C PRO A 50 -7.94 -5.44 26.12
N THR A 51 -6.83 -4.85 26.57
CA THR A 51 -5.73 -4.49 25.68
C THR A 51 -5.35 -5.75 24.90
N PRO A 52 -5.37 -5.74 23.56
CA PRO A 52 -4.91 -6.89 22.79
C PRO A 52 -3.51 -7.24 23.29
N THR A 53 -3.34 -8.46 23.77
CA THR A 53 -2.02 -9.01 24.05
C THR A 53 -1.34 -9.13 22.70
N ASP A 54 -0.17 -8.51 22.55
CA ASP A 54 0.64 -8.65 21.34
C ASP A 54 0.77 -10.14 21.05
N ALA A 55 0.18 -10.57 19.93
CA ALA A 55 0.41 -11.91 19.43
C ALA A 55 1.93 -12.05 19.26
N PRO A 56 2.53 -13.17 19.69
CA PRO A 56 3.94 -13.40 19.42
C PRO A 56 4.17 -13.17 17.93
N ALA A 57 5.21 -12.38 17.60
CA ALA A 57 5.64 -12.19 16.23
C ALA A 57 5.67 -13.57 15.57
N PRO A 58 5.12 -13.72 14.36
CA PRO A 58 5.13 -15.01 13.68
C PRO A 58 6.56 -15.54 13.75
N ASP A 59 6.71 -16.74 14.33
CA ASP A 59 7.92 -17.54 14.11
C ASP A 59 8.16 -17.45 12.60
N PRO A 60 9.35 -17.01 12.12
CA PRO A 60 9.66 -17.00 10.70
C PRO A 60 9.54 -18.43 10.20
N ALA A 61 8.30 -18.83 9.93
CA ALA A 61 7.90 -20.18 9.64
C ALA A 61 8.70 -20.52 8.41
N ALA A 62 9.55 -21.53 8.56
CA ALA A 62 10.57 -21.95 7.61
C ALA A 62 10.05 -21.83 6.17
N TYR A 63 10.26 -20.67 5.55
CA TYR A 63 9.97 -20.51 4.15
C TYR A 63 11.02 -21.36 3.44
N SER A 64 10.61 -22.07 2.39
CA SER A 64 11.59 -22.74 1.56
C SER A 64 12.14 -21.70 0.59
N PRO A 65 13.45 -21.38 0.59
CA PRO A 65 13.99 -20.38 -0.34
C PRO A 65 13.82 -20.76 -1.83
N GLY A 66 13.51 -22.03 -2.12
CA GLY A 66 13.18 -22.49 -3.48
C GLY A 66 11.69 -22.51 -3.81
N ASP A 67 10.79 -22.31 -2.84
CA ASP A 67 9.34 -22.33 -3.03
C ASP A 67 8.73 -20.97 -2.67
N VAL A 68 8.64 -20.11 -3.68
CA VAL A 68 8.09 -18.74 -3.57
C VAL A 68 6.64 -18.72 -3.08
N GLY A 69 5.89 -19.81 -3.22
CA GLY A 69 4.51 -19.91 -2.72
C GLY A 69 4.40 -20.00 -1.20
N THR A 70 5.52 -20.28 -0.52
CA THR A 70 5.59 -20.34 0.95
C THR A 70 5.96 -19.01 1.58
N TRP A 71 6.32 -18.01 0.77
CA TRP A 71 6.83 -16.74 1.27
C TRP A 71 5.70 -15.82 1.72
N VAL A 72 5.96 -15.09 2.79
CA VAL A 72 5.02 -14.10 3.34
C VAL A 72 5.47 -12.70 2.99
N ILE A 73 4.49 -11.84 2.69
CA ILE A 73 4.67 -10.39 2.56
C ILE A 73 4.20 -9.74 3.86
N ASP A 74 5.10 -9.06 4.55
CA ASP A 74 4.79 -8.29 5.75
C ASP A 74 5.61 -6.99 5.81
N TYR A 75 5.60 -6.31 6.97
CA TYR A 75 6.38 -5.09 7.17
C TYR A 75 7.89 -5.35 7.30
N ALA A 76 8.32 -6.59 7.56
CA ALA A 76 9.73 -6.96 7.61
C ALA A 76 10.30 -7.16 6.21
N GLY A 77 9.53 -7.69 5.27
CA GLY A 77 10.00 -7.91 3.90
C GLY A 77 9.10 -8.84 3.07
N ILE A 78 9.72 -9.54 2.12
CA ILE A 78 9.07 -10.55 1.28
C ILE A 78 9.89 -11.85 1.32
N GLY A 79 9.46 -12.83 2.11
CA GLY A 79 10.20 -14.09 2.29
C GLY A 79 11.66 -13.84 2.73
N PRO A 80 12.67 -14.33 1.99
CA PRO A 80 14.10 -14.11 2.31
C PRO A 80 14.59 -12.68 2.09
N PHE A 81 13.79 -11.81 1.48
CA PHE A 81 14.16 -10.42 1.24
C PHE A 81 13.70 -9.57 2.44
N VAL A 82 14.55 -9.46 3.45
CA VAL A 82 14.23 -8.77 4.70
C VAL A 82 14.87 -7.37 4.71
N LEU A 83 14.10 -6.37 5.11
CA LEU A 83 14.63 -5.03 5.38
C LEU A 83 15.67 -5.09 6.50
N ASP A 84 16.64 -4.18 6.46
CA ASP A 84 17.79 -4.11 7.37
C ASP A 84 18.84 -5.23 7.26
N GLU A 85 18.58 -6.30 6.48
CA GLU A 85 19.62 -7.25 6.06
C GLU A 85 20.48 -6.67 4.93
N THR A 86 21.57 -7.35 4.56
CA THR A 86 22.39 -6.94 3.41
C THR A 86 22.04 -7.71 2.15
N LEU A 87 22.40 -7.17 0.98
CA LEU A 87 22.27 -7.91 -0.29
C LEU A 87 23.05 -9.23 -0.28
N ALA A 88 24.19 -9.28 0.43
CA ALA A 88 24.97 -10.51 0.58
C ALA A 88 24.21 -11.59 1.36
N ASP A 89 23.44 -11.22 2.38
CA ASP A 89 22.62 -12.15 3.16
C ASP A 89 21.50 -12.74 2.29
N VAL A 90 20.87 -11.93 1.45
CA VAL A 90 19.86 -12.39 0.48
C VAL A 90 20.48 -13.34 -0.55
N GLN A 91 21.62 -12.99 -1.15
CA GLN A 91 22.30 -13.84 -2.13
C GLN A 91 22.71 -15.20 -1.54
N ALA A 92 23.02 -15.27 -0.25
CA ALA A 92 23.36 -16.53 0.43
C ALA A 92 22.13 -17.44 0.63
N GLN A 93 20.92 -16.87 0.70
CA GLN A 93 19.69 -17.58 1.00
C GLN A 93 18.90 -17.96 -0.26
N VAL A 94 18.91 -17.10 -1.28
CA VAL A 94 18.06 -17.21 -2.47
C VAL A 94 18.79 -17.97 -3.60
N PRO A 95 18.33 -19.16 -4.01
CA PRO A 95 18.96 -19.96 -5.05
C PRO A 95 18.57 -19.48 -6.46
N ALA A 96 18.77 -18.19 -6.75
CA ALA A 96 18.43 -17.57 -8.02
C ALA A 96 19.65 -16.87 -8.65
N SER A 97 19.62 -16.71 -9.97
CA SER A 97 20.55 -15.79 -10.63
C SER A 97 20.22 -14.36 -10.21
N VAL A 98 21.26 -13.62 -9.82
CA VAL A 98 21.16 -12.20 -9.51
C VAL A 98 21.69 -11.36 -10.68
N GLU A 99 20.94 -10.33 -11.03
CA GLU A 99 21.38 -9.26 -11.91
C GLU A 99 21.56 -7.99 -11.08
N THR A 100 22.82 -7.57 -10.92
CA THR A 100 23.15 -6.28 -10.29
C THR A 100 23.15 -5.20 -11.37
N CYS A 101 22.10 -4.38 -11.41
CA CYS A 101 21.97 -3.29 -12.39
C CYS A 101 22.89 -2.10 -12.04
N ARG A 102 22.96 -1.76 -10.74
CA ARG A 102 23.89 -0.78 -10.18
C ARG A 102 24.30 -1.21 -8.77
N PRO A 103 25.43 -0.71 -8.22
CA PRO A 103 25.82 -1.01 -6.85
C PRO A 103 24.66 -0.76 -5.88
N GLY A 104 24.34 -1.73 -5.02
CA GLY A 104 23.24 -1.61 -4.07
C GLY A 104 21.84 -1.88 -4.65
N VAL A 105 21.71 -2.34 -5.89
CA VAL A 105 20.44 -2.79 -6.45
C VAL A 105 20.61 -4.12 -7.15
N ASP A 106 20.03 -5.16 -6.56
CA ASP A 106 20.04 -6.53 -7.09
C ASP A 106 18.63 -6.95 -7.49
N THR A 107 18.52 -7.57 -8.66
CA THR A 107 17.27 -8.17 -9.16
C THR A 107 17.41 -9.69 -9.30
N TYR A 108 16.40 -10.42 -8.85
CA TYR A 108 16.31 -11.86 -8.85
C TYR A 108 15.07 -12.28 -9.62
N GLN A 109 15.14 -13.42 -10.31
CA GLN A 109 13.99 -13.97 -11.03
C GLN A 109 13.71 -15.39 -10.54
N LEU A 110 12.50 -15.60 -10.03
CA LEU A 110 12.06 -16.89 -9.48
C LEU A 110 10.59 -17.12 -9.81
N GLY A 111 10.27 -18.26 -10.42
CA GLY A 111 8.87 -18.65 -10.67
C GLY A 111 8.07 -17.66 -11.54
N GLY A 112 8.72 -16.93 -12.44
CA GLY A 112 8.07 -15.88 -13.25
C GLY A 112 7.83 -14.56 -12.51
N ILE A 113 8.41 -14.40 -11.32
CA ILE A 113 8.34 -13.20 -10.51
C ILE A 113 9.72 -12.55 -10.46
N GLY A 114 9.76 -11.23 -10.63
CA GLY A 114 10.94 -10.40 -10.40
C GLY A 114 10.94 -9.89 -8.96
N PHE A 115 12.07 -10.03 -8.28
CA PHE A 115 12.32 -9.44 -6.96
C PHE A 115 13.48 -8.45 -7.06
N THR A 116 13.30 -7.22 -6.60
CA THR A 116 14.37 -6.22 -6.54
C THR A 116 14.62 -5.83 -5.09
N ALA A 117 15.87 -5.93 -4.64
CA ALA A 117 16.32 -5.49 -3.33
C ALA A 117 17.25 -4.29 -3.47
N VAL A 118 17.03 -3.27 -2.64
CA VAL A 118 17.71 -1.97 -2.73
C VAL A 118 18.36 -1.65 -1.39
N SER A 119 19.68 -1.50 -1.37
CA SER A 119 20.45 -1.15 -0.18
C SER A 119 20.74 0.34 -0.09
N GLY A 120 20.50 0.89 1.11
CA GLY A 120 20.68 2.31 1.40
C GLY A 120 19.75 3.25 0.62
N ILE A 121 19.66 4.50 1.06
CA ILE A 121 18.83 5.53 0.41
C ILE A 121 19.46 6.01 -0.91
N ASP A 122 20.80 6.05 -0.96
CA ASP A 122 21.55 6.54 -2.12
C ASP A 122 21.93 5.43 -3.11
N GLU A 123 21.50 4.19 -2.86
CA GLU A 123 21.59 3.06 -3.80
C GLU A 123 22.99 2.91 -4.44
N SER A 124 24.01 3.01 -3.60
CA SER A 124 25.41 3.01 -4.05
C SER A 124 26.33 2.18 -3.15
N ASP A 125 25.87 1.81 -1.97
CA ASP A 125 26.60 0.97 -1.02
C ASP A 125 25.91 -0.39 -0.88
N PRO A 126 26.43 -1.47 -1.51
CA PRO A 126 25.87 -2.81 -1.38
C PRO A 126 26.03 -3.42 0.01
N ALA A 127 26.88 -2.84 0.87
CA ALA A 127 27.01 -3.26 2.27
C ALA A 127 26.03 -2.53 3.21
N ALA A 128 25.33 -1.50 2.72
CA ALA A 128 24.27 -0.86 3.47
C ALA A 128 23.09 -1.81 3.67
N PRO A 129 22.25 -1.58 4.70
CA PRO A 129 21.04 -2.36 4.89
C PRO A 129 20.03 -2.15 3.76
N ILE A 130 19.27 -3.18 3.44
CA ILE A 130 18.15 -3.14 2.50
C ILE A 130 17.07 -2.22 3.05
N VAL A 131 16.65 -1.24 2.25
CA VAL A 131 15.61 -0.27 2.62
C VAL A 131 14.34 -0.45 1.80
N VAL A 132 14.41 -1.13 0.66
CA VAL A 132 13.25 -1.47 -0.18
C VAL A 132 13.40 -2.85 -0.78
N VAL A 133 12.29 -3.59 -0.76
CA VAL A 133 12.10 -4.85 -1.49
C VAL A 133 10.89 -4.69 -2.39
N ARG A 134 10.99 -5.07 -3.66
CA ARG A 134 9.92 -4.97 -4.65
C ARG A 134 9.68 -6.31 -5.32
N MET A 135 8.43 -6.63 -5.58
CA MET A 135 7.97 -7.83 -6.26
C MET A 135 7.05 -7.44 -7.41
N LEU A 136 7.25 -8.02 -8.59
CA LEU A 136 6.39 -7.83 -9.77
C LEU A 136 6.25 -9.13 -10.58
N GLY A 137 5.11 -9.30 -11.25
CA GLY A 137 4.97 -10.36 -12.26
C GLY A 137 5.77 -10.02 -13.51
N LEU A 138 6.53 -10.98 -14.04
CA LEU A 138 7.25 -10.84 -15.32
C LEU A 138 6.34 -11.21 -16.51
N ASP A 139 6.82 -10.99 -17.73
CA ASP A 139 6.09 -11.39 -18.94
C ASP A 139 5.72 -12.88 -18.90
N GLY A 140 4.43 -13.17 -19.07
CA GLY A 140 3.90 -14.53 -19.00
C GLY A 140 3.64 -15.06 -17.59
N PHE A 141 3.73 -14.20 -16.56
CA PHE A 141 3.33 -14.53 -15.20
C PHE A 141 1.88 -15.00 -15.12
N ASP A 142 1.66 -16.13 -14.45
CA ASP A 142 0.33 -16.66 -14.13
C ASP A 142 -0.02 -16.25 -12.69
N PRO A 143 -1.03 -15.38 -12.48
CA PRO A 143 -1.42 -14.94 -11.12
C PRO A 143 -1.97 -16.08 -10.24
N ALA A 144 -2.34 -17.22 -10.85
CA ALA A 144 -2.75 -18.42 -10.12
C ALA A 144 -1.56 -19.30 -9.68
N ALA A 145 -0.35 -19.06 -10.18
CA ALA A 145 0.84 -19.78 -9.76
C ALA A 145 1.20 -19.49 -8.28
N PRO A 146 1.91 -20.40 -7.60
CA PRO A 146 2.41 -20.15 -6.25
C PRO A 146 3.26 -18.87 -6.22
N GLN A 147 2.93 -17.95 -5.32
CA GLN A 147 3.60 -16.65 -5.18
C GLN A 147 3.52 -16.16 -3.72
N PRO A 148 4.40 -15.23 -3.31
CA PRO A 148 4.30 -14.62 -1.99
C PRO A 148 2.96 -13.92 -1.80
N ARG A 149 2.41 -14.01 -0.58
CA ARG A 149 1.16 -13.34 -0.21
C ARG A 149 1.25 -12.71 1.17
N THR A 150 0.46 -11.68 1.41
CA THR A 150 0.25 -11.17 2.76
C THR A 150 -0.52 -12.20 3.60
N GLU A 151 -0.53 -12.03 4.93
CA GLU A 151 -1.36 -12.87 5.82
C GLU A 151 -2.86 -12.82 5.46
N LYS A 152 -3.32 -11.72 4.84
CA LYS A 152 -4.71 -11.57 4.34
C LYS A 152 -4.92 -12.13 2.93
N GLY A 153 -3.90 -12.77 2.34
CA GLY A 153 -3.98 -13.44 1.05
C GLY A 153 -3.78 -12.52 -0.17
N ILE A 154 -3.37 -11.27 0.02
CA ILE A 154 -3.13 -10.34 -1.10
C ILE A 154 -1.77 -10.64 -1.74
N GLY A 155 -1.74 -10.70 -3.08
CA GLY A 155 -0.54 -10.92 -3.90
C GLY A 155 -0.66 -10.23 -5.25
N ILE A 156 0.24 -10.54 -6.19
CA ILE A 156 0.13 -10.05 -7.58
C ILE A 156 -1.11 -10.67 -8.23
N GLY A 157 -1.87 -9.85 -8.96
CA GLY A 157 -3.13 -10.23 -9.60
C GLY A 157 -4.35 -10.17 -8.67
N SER A 158 -4.19 -9.88 -7.36
CA SER A 158 -5.33 -9.53 -6.52
C SER A 158 -6.01 -8.27 -7.05
N THR A 159 -7.33 -8.20 -6.97
CA THR A 159 -8.08 -7.01 -7.38
C THR A 159 -7.98 -5.90 -6.33
N VAL A 160 -8.17 -4.65 -6.74
CA VAL A 160 -8.27 -3.51 -5.81
C VAL A 160 -9.41 -3.70 -4.82
N THR A 161 -10.52 -4.32 -5.24
CA THR A 161 -11.65 -4.62 -4.34
C THR A 161 -11.27 -5.63 -3.26
N GLU A 162 -10.54 -6.69 -3.60
CA GLU A 162 -10.03 -7.65 -2.61
C GLU A 162 -9.05 -6.98 -1.65
N LEU A 163 -8.13 -6.16 -2.16
CA LEU A 163 -7.21 -5.38 -1.34
C LEU A 163 -7.97 -4.48 -0.35
N GLN A 164 -8.99 -3.76 -0.82
CA GLN A 164 -9.79 -2.88 0.02
C GLN A 164 -10.63 -3.61 1.06
N ALA A 165 -11.12 -4.80 0.73
CA ALA A 165 -11.82 -5.64 1.68
C ALA A 165 -10.86 -6.19 2.77
N ALA A 166 -9.61 -6.50 2.40
CA ALA A 166 -8.60 -7.02 3.31
C ALA A 166 -8.02 -5.95 4.25
N TYR A 167 -7.88 -4.71 3.78
CA TYR A 167 -7.25 -3.60 4.49
C TYR A 167 -8.09 -2.32 4.42
N PRO A 168 -9.21 -2.21 5.16
CA PRO A 168 -10.11 -1.07 5.08
C PRO A 168 -9.47 0.29 5.46
N GLU A 169 -8.34 0.29 6.14
CA GLU A 169 -7.56 1.44 6.58
C GLU A 169 -6.50 1.93 5.57
N LEU A 170 -6.44 1.34 4.37
CA LEU A 170 -5.46 1.71 3.35
C LEU A 170 -5.50 3.20 3.01
N GLU A 171 -4.31 3.77 2.85
CA GLU A 171 -4.12 5.07 2.24
C GLU A 171 -3.92 4.90 0.74
N SER A 172 -4.33 5.88 -0.07
CA SER A 172 -4.06 5.87 -1.52
C SER A 172 -3.46 7.18 -1.98
N TYR A 173 -2.49 7.10 -2.88
CA TYR A 173 -1.89 8.26 -3.54
C TYR A 173 -1.55 7.94 -5.00
N GLN A 174 -1.33 8.99 -5.79
CA GLN A 174 -0.91 8.82 -7.18
C GLN A 174 0.60 8.60 -7.25
N GLY A 175 1.00 7.47 -7.83
CA GLY A 175 2.38 7.17 -8.16
C GLY A 175 2.78 7.76 -9.50
N MET A 176 3.94 7.32 -10.01
CA MET A 176 4.35 7.65 -11.37
C MET A 176 3.46 6.96 -12.41
N ASN A 177 3.49 7.45 -13.64
CA ASN A 177 2.79 6.87 -14.78
C ASN A 177 1.27 6.70 -14.55
N LYS A 178 0.69 7.53 -13.68
CA LYS A 178 -0.74 7.48 -13.28
C LYS A 178 -1.12 6.16 -12.59
N SER A 179 -0.15 5.44 -12.03
CA SER A 179 -0.45 4.35 -11.10
C SER A 179 -1.15 4.89 -9.86
N THR A 180 -2.07 4.10 -9.32
CA THR A 180 -2.60 4.33 -7.97
C THR A 180 -1.84 3.40 -7.03
N ILE A 181 -1.21 4.00 -6.02
CA ILE A 181 -0.51 3.25 -4.98
C ILE A 181 -1.39 3.22 -3.75
N TYR A 182 -1.69 2.02 -3.28
CA TYR A 182 -2.37 1.75 -2.02
C TYR A 182 -1.34 1.36 -0.98
N ARG A 183 -1.49 1.85 0.25
CA ARG A 183 -0.48 1.70 1.29
C ARG A 183 -1.10 1.33 2.62
N ILE A 184 -0.46 0.36 3.28
CA ILE A 184 -0.59 0.12 4.71
C ILE A 184 0.74 0.45 5.38
N ALA A 185 0.68 0.95 6.61
CA ALA A 185 1.84 1.40 7.37
C ALA A 185 1.77 0.94 8.82
N ALA A 186 2.90 0.47 9.34
CA ALA A 186 3.09 0.12 10.74
C ALA A 186 4.56 0.34 11.12
N ASP A 187 4.81 0.87 12.32
CA ASP A 187 6.16 1.03 12.89
C ASP A 187 7.19 1.74 11.97
N GLY A 188 6.72 2.72 11.19
CA GLY A 188 7.55 3.47 10.24
C GLY A 188 7.86 2.75 8.93
N ARG A 189 7.37 1.51 8.76
CA ARG A 189 7.50 0.71 7.53
C ARG A 189 6.20 0.71 6.76
N THR A 190 6.30 0.40 5.47
CA THR A 190 5.14 0.40 4.58
C THR A 190 5.12 -0.81 3.67
N VAL A 191 3.91 -1.29 3.37
CA VAL A 191 3.65 -2.19 2.24
C VAL A 191 2.81 -1.41 1.24
N ASN A 192 3.33 -1.28 0.02
CA ASN A 192 2.70 -0.54 -1.07
C ASN A 192 2.24 -1.54 -2.15
N PHE A 193 1.03 -1.35 -2.64
CA PHE A 193 0.41 -2.13 -3.72
C PHE A 193 0.12 -1.19 -4.89
N GLU A 194 0.72 -1.42 -6.05
CA GLU A 194 0.58 -0.55 -7.21
C GLU A 194 -0.39 -1.14 -8.24
N ASP A 195 -1.39 -0.34 -8.64
CA ASP A 195 -2.29 -0.60 -9.77
C ASP A 195 -2.02 0.43 -10.88
N PHE A 196 -1.73 -0.03 -12.09
CA PHE A 196 -1.50 0.82 -13.28
C PHE A 196 -2.80 1.13 -14.04
N GLY A 197 -3.93 1.20 -13.33
CA GLY A 197 -5.26 1.49 -13.89
C GLY A 197 -5.95 0.26 -14.50
N THR A 198 -5.50 -0.93 -14.13
CA THR A 198 -6.08 -2.22 -14.54
C THR A 198 -7.13 -2.73 -13.56
N GLY A 199 -7.13 -2.22 -12.32
CA GLY A 199 -7.97 -2.73 -11.24
C GLY A 199 -7.38 -3.96 -10.53
N GLU A 200 -6.16 -4.35 -10.89
CA GLU A 200 -5.39 -5.45 -10.31
C GLU A 200 -4.02 -4.96 -9.81
N ILE A 201 -3.54 -5.59 -8.74
CA ILE A 201 -2.23 -5.29 -8.15
C ILE A 201 -1.15 -5.92 -9.02
N GLN A 202 -0.27 -5.09 -9.57
CA GLN A 202 0.80 -5.53 -10.48
C GLN A 202 2.16 -5.56 -9.81
N ILE A 203 2.31 -4.76 -8.74
CA ILE A 203 3.57 -4.61 -8.03
C ILE A 203 3.28 -4.47 -6.54
N ILE A 204 4.09 -5.14 -5.73
CA ILE A 204 4.09 -4.99 -4.27
C ILE A 204 5.48 -4.59 -3.83
N SER A 205 5.60 -3.62 -2.93
CA SER A 205 6.86 -3.24 -2.32
C SER A 205 6.76 -3.10 -0.81
N VAL A 206 7.81 -3.50 -0.11
CA VAL A 206 8.00 -3.32 1.33
C VAL A 206 9.15 -2.34 1.51
N ALA A 207 8.93 -1.27 2.28
CA ALA A 207 9.90 -0.19 2.42
C ALA A 207 10.09 0.24 3.88
N ALA A 208 11.32 0.56 4.24
CA ALA A 208 11.72 1.10 5.54
C ALA A 208 11.27 2.56 5.77
N SER A 209 10.65 3.19 4.78
CA SER A 209 10.09 4.54 4.87
C SER A 209 8.83 4.69 4.02
N ALA A 210 8.16 5.84 4.14
CA ALA A 210 6.93 6.14 3.39
C ALA A 210 7.12 6.36 1.89
N GLY A 211 8.37 6.51 1.42
CA GLY A 211 8.70 6.71 0.02
C GLY A 211 9.23 5.44 -0.62
N VAL A 212 8.69 5.09 -1.79
CA VAL A 212 9.30 4.15 -2.71
C VAL A 212 9.86 4.92 -3.90
N GLY A 213 11.12 4.65 -4.20
CA GLY A 213 11.82 5.12 -5.38
C GLY A 213 11.10 4.60 -6.62
N SER A 214 11.13 5.42 -7.65
CA SER A 214 10.22 5.28 -8.76
C SER A 214 10.80 4.41 -9.88
N GLU A 215 12.13 4.30 -9.95
CA GLU A 215 12.88 3.37 -10.79
C GLU A 215 14.18 2.95 -10.09
N TYR A 216 14.37 1.65 -9.93
CA TYR A 216 15.62 1.09 -9.37
C TYR A 216 16.55 0.53 -10.45
N CYS A 217 16.00 0.10 -11.60
CA CYS A 217 16.79 -0.48 -12.71
C CYS A 217 16.39 0.00 -14.11
N GLY A 218 15.79 1.20 -14.26
CA GLY A 218 15.53 1.82 -15.57
C GLY A 218 14.71 0.98 -16.55
N ALA A 219 13.70 0.26 -16.05
CA ALA A 219 12.72 -0.46 -16.86
C ALA A 219 11.58 0.46 -17.30
#